data_AF-A0A1G9I0U2-F1
#
_entry.id   AF-A0A1G9I0U2-F1
#
_cell.length_a   1.000
_cell.length_b   1.000
_cell.length_c   1.000
_cell.angle_alpha   90.00
_cell.angle_beta   90.00
_cell.angle_gamma   90.00
#
_symmetry.space_group_name_H-M   'P 1'
#
loop_
_entity.id
_entity.type
_entity.pdbx_description
1 polymer ?
#
loop_
_entity_poly.entity_id
_entity_poly.type
_entity_poly.pdbx_seq_one_letter_code
_entity_poly.pdbx_strand_id
1 'polypeptide(L)'
;MAVTLAEEIMLLSLDDESGTAKQRQAAAWAVAGGILLELVLAGRVTIDDKHIVLEDTAETGEPLLDERLAQLPGWIGKRGKRHVSYWLTKEQGKAVAPTVARLCERGVLVEEKRKTMGIFPVRRYPEADGAVETELRERLRAVVLEGAEPDVRTAGLVSLIHGAGLHTVAFPGQRKKELAPRMEEVADGQWAGESVRAAIRDMTAVMVAITAATVATAVG
;
A
#
# COMPACT_ATOMS: atom_id res chain seq x y z
N MET A 1 5.66 -16.88 6.40
CA MET A 1 5.13 -16.31 5.14
C MET A 1 4.95 -14.83 5.40
N ALA A 2 5.59 -13.97 4.60
CA ALA A 2 5.64 -12.53 4.87
C ALA A 2 4.29 -11.86 4.52
N VAL A 3 3.92 -10.86 5.32
CA VAL A 3 2.79 -9.96 5.05
C VAL A 3 3.20 -9.03 3.92
N THR A 4 2.33 -8.83 2.92
CA THR A 4 2.57 -7.99 1.73
C THR A 4 2.53 -6.49 2.06
N LEU A 5 3.08 -5.62 1.19
CA LEU A 5 3.07 -4.17 1.39
C LEU A 5 1.64 -3.61 1.45
N ALA A 6 0.74 -4.16 0.65
CA ALA A 6 -0.69 -3.83 0.67
C ALA A 6 -1.32 -4.19 2.01
N GLU A 7 -0.98 -5.35 2.57
CA GLU A 7 -1.45 -5.81 3.86
C GLU A 7 -0.85 -4.96 5.00
N GLU A 8 0.44 -4.62 4.98
CA GLU A 8 1.09 -3.73 5.97
C GLU A 8 0.42 -2.34 5.98
N ILE A 9 0.13 -1.78 4.81
CA ILE A 9 -0.60 -0.50 4.69
C ILE A 9 -2.00 -0.63 5.31
N MET A 10 -2.68 -1.76 5.08
CA MET A 10 -3.98 -1.97 5.68
C MET A 10 -3.92 -2.13 7.19
N LEU A 11 -2.95 -2.87 7.74
CA LEU A 11 -2.78 -2.99 9.19
C LEU A 11 -2.62 -1.61 9.84
N LEU A 12 -1.74 -0.75 9.30
CA LEU A 12 -1.56 0.61 9.81
C LEU A 12 -2.83 1.47 9.72
N SER A 13 -3.63 1.25 8.67
CA SER A 13 -4.79 2.07 8.34
C SER A 13 -6.07 1.59 9.01
N LEU A 14 -6.17 0.32 9.39
CA LEU A 14 -7.37 -0.25 9.96
C LEU A 14 -7.58 0.29 11.38
N ASP A 15 -8.84 0.51 11.71
CA ASP A 15 -9.24 0.89 13.05
C ASP A 15 -9.91 -0.31 13.72
N ASP A 16 -9.29 -0.84 14.77
CA ASP A 16 -9.73 -2.07 15.46
C ASP A 16 -11.17 -1.96 15.97
N GLU A 17 -11.59 -0.76 16.36
CA GLU A 17 -12.93 -0.52 16.87
C GLU A 17 -13.96 -0.39 15.75
N SER A 18 -13.75 0.40 14.72
CA SER A 18 -14.77 0.60 13.68
C SER A 18 -14.72 -0.48 12.60
N GLY A 19 -13.59 -1.17 12.44
CA GLY A 19 -13.28 -2.02 11.29
C GLY A 19 -13.10 -1.23 10.00
N THR A 20 -12.97 0.10 10.09
CA THR A 20 -12.87 0.99 8.93
C THR A 20 -11.47 1.57 8.79
N ALA A 21 -11.03 1.77 7.54
CA ALA A 21 -9.72 2.36 7.29
C ALA A 21 -9.73 3.87 7.59
N LYS A 22 -8.82 4.32 8.47
CA LYS A 22 -8.43 5.73 8.66
C LYS A 22 -7.95 6.27 7.32
N GLN A 23 -8.37 7.49 6.98
CA GLN A 23 -8.10 8.11 5.68
C GLN A 23 -8.39 7.16 4.48
N ARG A 24 -9.56 6.50 4.52
CA ARG A 24 -9.97 5.41 3.62
C ARG A 24 -9.55 5.57 2.15
N GLN A 25 -9.71 6.76 1.57
CA GLN A 25 -9.35 6.99 0.17
C GLN A 25 -7.83 6.94 -0.05
N ALA A 26 -7.04 7.61 0.80
CA ALA A 26 -5.58 7.55 0.74
C ALA A 26 -5.06 6.13 0.99
N ALA A 27 -5.64 5.41 1.97
CA ALA A 27 -5.33 4.01 2.23
C ALA A 27 -5.62 3.13 1.01
N ALA A 28 -6.76 3.31 0.35
CA ALA A 28 -7.12 2.59 -0.87
C ALA A 28 -6.10 2.79 -2.02
N TRP A 29 -5.63 4.03 -2.24
CA TRP A 29 -4.57 4.31 -3.22
C TRP A 29 -3.25 3.65 -2.83
N ALA A 30 -2.87 3.73 -1.56
CA ALA A 30 -1.65 3.12 -1.04
C ALA A 30 -1.67 1.59 -1.17
N VAL A 31 -2.79 0.93 -0.85
CA VAL A 31 -2.98 -0.52 -1.03
C VAL A 31 -2.83 -0.92 -2.50
N ALA A 32 -3.45 -0.18 -3.41
CA ALA A 32 -3.31 -0.44 -4.85
C ALA A 32 -1.85 -0.27 -5.34
N GLY A 33 -1.13 0.71 -4.79
CA GLY A 33 0.32 0.88 -5.03
C GLY A 33 1.16 -0.23 -4.40
N GLY A 34 0.78 -0.72 -3.22
CA GLY A 34 1.41 -1.84 -2.53
C GLY A 34 1.37 -3.12 -3.37
N ILE A 35 0.21 -3.45 -3.95
CA ILE A 35 0.08 -4.60 -4.87
C ILE A 35 1.00 -4.43 -6.08
N LEU A 36 1.01 -3.24 -6.70
CA LEU A 36 1.86 -2.99 -7.87
C LEU A 36 3.35 -3.08 -7.53
N LEU A 37 3.75 -2.55 -6.38
CA LEU A 37 5.14 -2.60 -5.93
C LEU A 37 5.57 -4.03 -5.62
N GLU A 38 4.72 -4.87 -5.02
CA GLU A 38 5.04 -6.28 -4.83
C GLU A 38 5.28 -7.01 -6.16
N LEU A 39 4.48 -6.69 -7.19
CA LEU A 39 4.72 -7.24 -8.53
C LEU A 39 6.04 -6.75 -9.14
N VAL A 40 6.45 -5.50 -8.85
CA VAL A 40 7.77 -4.97 -9.27
C VAL A 40 8.90 -5.68 -8.53
N LEU A 41 8.78 -5.86 -7.21
CA LEU A 41 9.79 -6.54 -6.39
C LEU A 41 9.90 -8.02 -6.77
N ALA A 42 8.80 -8.65 -7.18
CA ALA A 42 8.77 -10.00 -7.72
C ALA A 42 9.27 -10.08 -9.18
N GLY A 43 9.59 -8.97 -9.83
CA GLY A 43 10.05 -8.95 -11.23
C GLY A 43 8.98 -9.38 -12.24
N ARG A 44 7.70 -9.31 -11.88
CA ARG A 44 6.58 -9.62 -12.79
C ARG A 44 6.25 -8.45 -13.69
N VAL A 45 6.46 -7.25 -13.19
CA VAL A 45 6.24 -6.00 -13.91
C VAL A 45 7.39 -5.05 -13.66
N THR A 46 7.59 -4.09 -14.57
CA THR A 46 8.38 -2.89 -14.32
C THR A 46 7.52 -1.66 -14.60
N ILE A 47 8.02 -0.50 -14.18
CA ILE A 47 7.41 0.80 -14.50
C ILE A 47 8.46 1.61 -15.24
N ASP A 48 8.14 1.95 -16.49
CA ASP A 48 8.96 2.76 -17.38
C ASP A 48 8.17 4.00 -17.80
N ASP A 49 8.70 5.19 -17.51
CA ASP A 49 8.05 6.48 -17.77
C ASP A 49 6.57 6.49 -17.33
N LYS A 50 6.31 6.11 -16.07
CA LYS A 50 4.96 6.00 -15.47
C LYS A 50 4.02 5.01 -16.18
N HIS A 51 4.54 4.10 -16.99
CA HIS A 51 3.78 3.02 -17.61
C HIS A 51 4.20 1.67 -17.07
N ILE A 52 3.21 0.86 -16.70
CA ILE A 52 3.39 -0.54 -16.33
C ILE A 52 3.71 -1.34 -17.59
N VAL A 53 4.80 -2.10 -17.52
CA VAL A 53 5.26 -3.05 -18.53
C VAL A 53 5.27 -4.44 -17.89
N LEU A 54 4.66 -5.41 -18.57
CA LEU A 54 4.61 -6.80 -18.12
C LEU A 54 5.90 -7.51 -18.54
N GLU A 55 6.60 -8.10 -17.58
CA GLU A 55 7.88 -8.79 -17.78
C GLU A 55 7.70 -10.31 -17.70
N ASP A 56 6.97 -10.79 -16.69
CA ASP A 56 6.75 -12.21 -16.43
C ASP A 56 5.35 -12.45 -15.86
N THR A 57 4.69 -13.52 -16.30
CA THR A 57 3.36 -13.95 -15.84
C THR A 57 3.42 -15.15 -14.90
N ALA A 58 4.60 -15.62 -14.52
CA ALA A 58 4.76 -16.71 -13.56
C ALA A 58 4.11 -16.33 -12.21
N GLU A 59 3.50 -17.30 -11.54
CA GLU A 59 2.90 -17.08 -10.22
C GLU A 59 3.96 -16.60 -9.22
N THR A 60 3.56 -15.68 -8.37
CA THR A 60 4.34 -15.15 -7.24
C THR A 60 4.21 -16.02 -6.00
N GLY A 61 3.20 -16.91 -5.97
CA GLY A 61 2.83 -17.68 -4.78
C GLY A 61 1.95 -16.89 -3.81
N GLU A 62 1.60 -15.65 -4.14
CA GLU A 62 0.63 -14.85 -3.39
C GLU A 62 -0.69 -14.71 -4.16
N PRO A 63 -1.77 -15.35 -3.69
CA PRO A 63 -3.04 -15.43 -4.41
C PRO A 63 -3.60 -14.09 -4.89
N LEU A 64 -3.52 -13.03 -4.08
CA LEU A 64 -4.01 -11.71 -4.50
C LEU A 64 -3.15 -11.08 -5.59
N LEU A 65 -1.81 -11.26 -5.53
CA LEU A 65 -0.92 -10.79 -6.57
C LEU A 65 -1.13 -11.58 -7.86
N ASP A 66 -1.28 -12.89 -7.76
CA ASP A 66 -1.48 -13.81 -8.89
C ASP A 66 -2.81 -13.54 -9.59
N GLU A 67 -3.89 -13.30 -8.83
CA GLU A 67 -5.18 -12.90 -9.38
C GLU A 67 -5.09 -11.60 -10.19
N ARG A 68 -4.29 -10.63 -9.73
CA ARG A 68 -4.10 -9.35 -10.41
C ARG A 68 -3.16 -9.47 -11.60
N LEU A 69 -2.10 -10.26 -11.48
CA LEU A 69 -1.17 -10.56 -12.55
C LEU A 69 -1.89 -11.23 -13.74
N ALA A 70 -2.79 -12.18 -13.47
CA ALA A 70 -3.59 -12.84 -14.49
C ALA A 70 -4.52 -11.89 -15.28
N GLN A 71 -4.97 -10.80 -14.64
CA GLN A 71 -5.82 -9.78 -15.30
C GLN A 71 -5.00 -8.77 -16.12
N LEU A 72 -3.71 -8.62 -15.80
CA LEU A 72 -2.85 -7.57 -16.33
C LEU A 72 -2.71 -7.61 -17.87
N PRO A 73 -2.56 -8.77 -18.55
CA PRO A 73 -2.49 -8.82 -20.01
C PRO A 73 -3.72 -8.21 -20.70
N GLY A 74 -4.92 -8.47 -20.16
CA GLY A 74 -6.16 -7.92 -20.67
C GLY A 74 -6.25 -6.40 -20.50
N TRP A 75 -5.64 -5.85 -19.45
CA TRP A 75 -5.67 -4.42 -19.14
C TRP A 75 -4.60 -3.64 -19.89
N ILE A 76 -3.40 -4.20 -20.03
CA ILE A 76 -2.33 -3.62 -20.85
C ILE A 76 -2.77 -3.60 -22.31
N GLY A 77 -3.42 -4.66 -22.78
CA GLY A 77 -4.00 -4.75 -24.12
C GLY A 77 -2.94 -4.63 -25.22
N LYS A 78 -3.39 -4.42 -26.46
CA LYS A 78 -2.53 -4.44 -27.66
C LYS A 78 -1.40 -3.41 -27.68
N ARG A 79 -1.43 -2.41 -26.79
CA ARG A 79 -0.41 -1.35 -26.72
C ARG A 79 0.83 -1.75 -25.92
N GLY A 80 0.83 -2.90 -25.25
CA GLY A 80 1.99 -3.43 -24.53
C GLY A 80 2.40 -2.66 -23.27
N LYS A 81 1.78 -1.51 -22.98
CA LYS A 81 1.96 -0.75 -21.74
C LYS A 81 0.70 -0.02 -21.29
N ARG A 82 0.57 0.24 -19.99
CA ARG A 82 -0.55 0.98 -19.39
C ARG A 82 -0.08 1.98 -18.36
N HIS A 83 -0.57 3.22 -18.42
CA HIS A 83 -0.20 4.24 -17.44
C HIS A 83 -0.61 3.84 -16.00
N VAL A 84 0.27 4.09 -15.03
CA VAL A 84 0.08 3.71 -13.62
C VAL A 84 -1.21 4.30 -13.02
N SER A 85 -1.59 5.51 -13.42
CA SER A 85 -2.84 6.14 -12.92
C SER A 85 -4.08 5.31 -13.22
N TYR A 86 -4.10 4.62 -14.36
CA TYR A 86 -5.21 3.76 -14.75
C TYR A 86 -5.31 2.55 -13.82
N TRP A 87 -4.18 1.90 -13.52
CA TRP A 87 -4.11 0.81 -12.56
C TRP A 87 -4.62 1.24 -11.20
N LEU A 88 -4.02 2.30 -10.65
CA LEU A 88 -4.36 2.81 -9.33
C LEU A 88 -5.86 3.12 -9.25
N THR A 89 -6.43 3.75 -10.28
CA THR A 89 -7.86 4.12 -10.32
C THR A 89 -8.77 2.90 -10.37
N LYS A 90 -8.39 1.86 -11.11
CA LYS A 90 -9.12 0.60 -11.20
C LYS A 90 -9.07 -0.19 -9.89
N GLU A 91 -7.92 -0.17 -9.23
CA GLU A 91 -7.62 -1.05 -8.10
C GLU A 91 -7.99 -0.47 -6.73
N GLN A 92 -7.89 0.85 -6.51
CA GLN A 92 -8.09 1.45 -5.19
C GLN A 92 -9.41 1.01 -4.52
N GLY A 93 -10.51 0.93 -5.28
CA GLY A 93 -11.82 0.55 -4.74
C GLY A 93 -12.02 -0.97 -4.55
N LYS A 94 -11.15 -1.79 -5.13
CA LYS A 94 -11.30 -3.25 -5.20
C LYS A 94 -10.27 -4.01 -4.40
N ALA A 95 -9.12 -3.41 -4.12
CA ALA A 95 -8.01 -4.05 -3.46
C ALA A 95 -8.21 -4.20 -1.94
N VAL A 96 -8.94 -3.28 -1.31
CA VAL A 96 -9.07 -3.23 0.16
C VAL A 96 -9.72 -4.49 0.74
N ALA A 97 -10.89 -4.89 0.25
CA ALA A 97 -11.61 -6.03 0.83
C ALA A 97 -10.86 -7.37 0.66
N PRO A 98 -10.30 -7.70 -0.52
CA PRO A 98 -9.41 -8.86 -0.67
C PRO A 98 -8.17 -8.79 0.23
N THR A 99 -7.55 -7.62 0.39
CA THR A 99 -6.38 -7.44 1.27
C THR A 99 -6.72 -7.79 2.73
N VAL A 100 -7.86 -7.28 3.23
CA VAL A 100 -8.34 -7.63 4.58
C VAL A 100 -8.66 -9.13 4.69
N ALA A 101 -9.27 -9.73 3.66
CA ALA A 101 -9.54 -11.17 3.66
C ALA A 101 -8.25 -12.00 3.75
N ARG A 102 -7.18 -11.60 3.03
CA ARG A 102 -5.87 -12.26 3.12
C ARG A 102 -5.24 -12.14 4.50
N LEU A 103 -5.34 -10.97 5.14
CA LEU A 103 -4.91 -10.79 6.54
C LEU A 103 -5.66 -11.72 7.51
N CYS A 104 -6.96 -11.93 7.30
CA CYS A 104 -7.75 -12.90 8.07
C CYS A 104 -7.31 -14.35 7.80
N GLU A 105 -7.09 -14.72 6.54
CA GLU A 105 -6.63 -16.07 6.15
C GLU A 105 -5.24 -16.40 6.71
N ARG A 106 -4.39 -15.40 6.90
CA ARG A 106 -3.10 -15.52 7.58
C ARG A 106 -3.20 -15.59 9.10
N GLY A 107 -4.38 -15.33 9.67
CA GLY A 107 -4.58 -15.23 11.11
C GLY A 107 -4.00 -13.97 11.75
N VAL A 108 -3.65 -12.94 10.96
CA VAL A 108 -3.20 -11.65 11.49
C VAL A 108 -4.39 -10.86 12.03
N LEU A 109 -5.51 -10.89 11.31
CA LEU A 109 -6.77 -10.28 11.72
C LEU A 109 -7.82 -11.34 12.03
N VAL A 110 -8.75 -11.02 12.93
CA VAL A 110 -9.90 -11.87 13.25
C VAL A 110 -11.18 -11.15 12.81
N GLU A 111 -12.01 -11.78 11.97
CA GLU A 111 -13.30 -11.19 11.61
C GLU A 111 -14.30 -11.35 12.77
N GLU A 112 -14.66 -10.24 13.41
CA GLU A 112 -15.71 -10.19 14.43
C GLU A 112 -16.99 -9.55 13.89
N LYS A 113 -18.13 -10.22 14.08
CA LYS A 113 -19.45 -9.67 13.74
C LYS A 113 -20.14 -9.18 15.01
N ARG A 114 -20.15 -7.87 15.23
CA ARG A 114 -20.87 -7.27 16.36
C ARG A 114 -22.29 -6.90 15.94
N LYS A 115 -23.29 -7.43 16.65
CA LYS A 115 -24.66 -6.92 16.61
C LYS A 115 -24.76 -5.77 17.60
N THR A 116 -24.85 -4.54 17.11
CA THR A 116 -25.34 -3.42 17.94
C THR A 116 -26.84 -3.62 18.20
N MET A 117 -27.35 -3.28 19.39
CA MET A 117 -28.77 -3.43 19.72
C MET A 117 -29.65 -2.66 18.70
N GLY A 118 -30.18 -3.36 17.70
CA GLY A 118 -31.21 -2.87 16.76
C GLY A 118 -30.77 -2.40 15.37
N ILE A 119 -29.48 -2.34 15.01
CA ILE A 119 -29.01 -1.80 13.71
C ILE A 119 -27.89 -2.69 13.11
N PHE A 120 -27.83 -2.72 11.78
CA PHE A 120 -26.94 -3.50 10.88
C PHE A 120 -25.64 -4.03 11.51
N PRO A 121 -25.29 -5.33 11.31
CA PRO A 121 -24.07 -5.90 11.86
C PRO A 121 -22.83 -5.16 11.34
N VAL A 122 -21.98 -4.68 12.25
CA VAL A 122 -20.68 -4.09 11.93
C VAL A 122 -19.64 -5.21 11.98
N ARG A 123 -18.79 -5.26 10.95
CA ARG A 123 -17.62 -6.14 10.91
C ARG A 123 -16.42 -5.37 11.46
N ARG A 124 -15.78 -5.92 12.49
CA ARG A 124 -14.51 -5.44 13.01
C ARG A 124 -13.43 -6.46 12.68
N TYR A 125 -12.20 -5.98 12.65
CA TYR A 125 -11.04 -6.79 12.33
C TYR A 125 -9.92 -6.45 13.30
N PRO A 126 -10.06 -6.77 14.60
CA PRO A 126 -8.96 -6.65 15.53
C PRO A 126 -7.80 -7.57 15.13
N GLU A 127 -6.59 -7.17 15.48
CA GLU A 127 -5.42 -8.04 15.36
C GLU A 127 -5.51 -9.23 16.32
N ALA A 128 -5.03 -10.39 15.88
CA ALA A 128 -5.07 -11.61 16.69
C ALA A 128 -4.18 -11.51 17.94
N ASP A 129 -2.96 -10.97 17.80
CA ASP A 129 -2.00 -10.79 18.90
C ASP A 129 -1.26 -9.44 18.89
N GLY A 130 -1.44 -8.60 17.86
CA GLY A 130 -0.80 -7.28 17.75
C GLY A 130 0.70 -7.31 17.41
N ALA A 131 1.32 -8.49 17.26
CA ALA A 131 2.76 -8.60 17.11
C ALA A 131 3.24 -8.08 15.74
N VAL A 132 2.44 -8.33 14.69
CA VAL A 132 2.75 -7.91 13.32
C VAL A 132 2.72 -6.40 13.18
N GLU A 133 1.68 -5.72 13.67
CA GLU A 133 1.64 -4.26 13.63
C GLU A 133 2.70 -3.64 14.54
N THR A 134 2.99 -4.24 15.69
CA THR A 134 4.05 -3.75 16.58
C THR A 134 5.42 -3.78 15.89
N GLU A 135 5.80 -4.92 15.30
CA GLU A 135 7.06 -5.06 14.54
C GLU A 135 7.11 -4.07 13.37
N LEU A 136 6.00 -3.96 12.62
CA LEU A 136 5.89 -3.01 11.52
C LEU A 136 6.09 -1.56 11.97
N ARG A 137 5.44 -1.15 13.06
CA ARG A 137 5.57 0.21 13.61
C ARG A 137 6.98 0.46 14.13
N GLU A 138 7.60 -0.50 14.80
CA GLU A 138 8.99 -0.39 15.26
C GLU A 138 9.96 -0.21 14.09
N ARG A 139 9.81 -1.03 13.04
CA ARG A 139 10.63 -0.93 11.81
C ARG A 139 10.48 0.43 11.13
N LEU A 140 9.26 0.93 10.99
CA LEU A 140 9.01 2.27 10.46
C LEU A 140 9.61 3.37 11.35
N ARG A 141 9.53 3.22 12.68
CA ARG A 141 10.08 4.17 13.64
C ARG A 141 11.60 4.22 13.59
N ALA A 142 12.26 3.08 13.50
CA ALA A 142 13.71 3.00 13.38
C ALA A 142 14.21 3.77 12.14
N VAL A 143 13.57 3.59 10.99
CA VAL A 143 13.99 4.25 9.75
C VAL A 143 13.66 5.74 9.73
N VAL A 144 12.45 6.12 10.14
CA VAL A 144 11.94 7.49 9.95
C VAL A 144 12.23 8.41 11.13
N LEU A 145 12.25 7.90 12.36
CA LEU A 145 12.52 8.71 13.55
C LEU A 145 13.96 8.58 14.06
N GLU A 146 14.60 7.44 13.83
CA GLU A 146 15.94 7.14 14.40
C GLU A 146 17.04 7.12 13.34
N GLY A 147 16.68 7.24 12.05
CA GLY A 147 17.64 7.34 10.95
C GLY A 147 18.32 6.02 10.60
N ALA A 148 17.75 4.87 10.98
CA ALA A 148 18.25 3.58 10.53
C ALA A 148 18.18 3.44 9.00
N GLU A 149 19.11 2.68 8.43
CA GLU A 149 19.13 2.40 7.00
C GLU A 149 18.00 1.42 6.65
N PRO A 150 17.10 1.77 5.71
CA PRO A 150 16.00 0.89 5.33
C PRO A 150 16.45 -0.22 4.39
N ASP A 151 15.83 -1.39 4.51
CA ASP A 151 15.84 -2.35 3.44
C ASP A 151 14.89 -1.93 2.29
N VAL A 152 14.97 -2.66 1.18
CA VAL A 152 14.17 -2.39 -0.03
C VAL A 152 12.68 -2.29 0.25
N ARG A 153 12.19 -3.21 1.09
CA ARG A 153 10.77 -3.34 1.40
C ARG A 153 10.28 -2.18 2.25
N THR A 154 11.04 -1.83 3.28
CA THR A 154 10.73 -0.75 4.22
C THR A 154 10.82 0.60 3.51
N ALA A 155 11.81 0.81 2.65
CA ALA A 155 11.90 2.03 1.86
C ALA A 155 10.72 2.16 0.88
N GLY A 156 10.33 1.06 0.23
CA GLY A 156 9.14 1.00 -0.62
C GLY A 156 7.85 1.33 0.15
N LEU A 157 7.69 0.76 1.36
CA LEU A 157 6.55 1.06 2.22
C LEU A 157 6.52 2.54 2.65
N VAL A 158 7.67 3.08 3.10
CA VAL A 158 7.80 4.50 3.46
C VAL A 158 7.44 5.39 2.27
N SER A 159 7.90 5.03 1.06
CA SER A 159 7.59 5.77 -0.17
C SER A 159 6.09 5.77 -0.50
N LEU A 160 5.42 4.62 -0.33
CA LEU A 160 3.96 4.50 -0.52
C LEU A 160 3.18 5.32 0.52
N ILE A 161 3.55 5.24 1.80
CA ILE A 161 2.92 6.01 2.87
C ILE A 161 3.11 7.51 2.62
N HIS A 162 4.32 7.93 2.23
CA HIS A 162 4.62 9.31 1.90
C HIS A 162 3.79 9.79 0.70
N GLY A 163 3.79 9.04 -0.40
CA GLY A 163 3.07 9.39 -1.63
C GLY A 163 1.55 9.42 -1.47
N ALA A 164 1.00 8.60 -0.58
CA ALA A 164 -0.42 8.59 -0.25
C ALA A 164 -0.82 9.66 0.78
N GLY A 165 0.14 10.28 1.49
CA GLY A 165 -0.14 11.25 2.55
C GLY A 165 -0.57 10.63 3.89
N LEU A 166 -0.24 9.35 4.13
CA LEU A 166 -0.65 8.57 5.31
C LEU A 166 0.26 8.78 6.53
N HIS A 167 1.00 9.88 6.61
CA HIS A 167 2.00 10.16 7.64
C HIS A 167 1.48 9.97 9.07
N THR A 168 0.30 10.51 9.38
CA THR A 168 -0.28 10.46 10.74
C THR A 168 -0.93 9.13 11.07
N VAL A 169 -1.21 8.31 10.06
CA VAL A 169 -1.69 6.93 10.22
C VAL A 169 -0.52 6.02 10.60
N ALA A 170 0.60 6.15 9.87
CA ALA A 170 1.82 5.41 10.15
C ALA A 170 2.50 5.84 11.46
N PHE A 171 2.46 7.13 11.79
CA PHE A 171 3.08 7.71 12.98
C PHE A 171 2.07 8.53 13.81
N PRO A 172 1.22 7.88 14.61
CA PRO A 172 0.28 8.56 15.48
C PRO A 172 0.98 9.56 16.41
N GLY A 173 0.40 10.76 16.56
CA GLY A 173 0.95 11.84 17.40
C GLY A 173 2.07 12.67 16.76
N GLN A 174 2.60 12.26 15.60
CA GLN A 174 3.62 13.02 14.86
C GLN A 174 2.99 13.94 13.81
N ARG A 175 3.66 15.04 13.45
CA ARG A 175 3.17 15.96 12.41
C ARG A 175 3.80 15.62 11.07
N LYS A 176 3.00 15.67 10.00
CA LYS A 176 3.49 15.46 8.62
C LYS A 176 4.76 16.25 8.30
N LYS A 177 4.82 17.52 8.72
CA LYS A 177 5.98 18.41 8.46
C LYS A 177 7.29 17.93 9.10
N GLU A 178 7.24 17.13 10.16
CA GLU A 178 8.42 16.57 10.84
C GLU A 178 8.87 15.27 10.16
N LEU A 179 7.93 14.50 9.62
CA LEU A 179 8.17 13.21 8.99
C LEU A 179 8.55 13.34 7.52
N ALA A 180 7.95 14.30 6.81
CA ALA A 180 8.05 14.42 5.36
C ALA A 180 9.50 14.50 4.84
N PRO A 181 10.41 15.30 5.44
CA PRO A 181 11.78 15.38 4.94
C PRO A 181 12.52 14.04 4.98
N ARG A 182 12.42 13.30 6.10
CA ARG A 182 13.09 12.00 6.23
C ARG A 182 12.46 10.93 5.34
N MET A 183 11.13 10.94 5.20
CA MET A 183 10.45 9.99 4.32
C MET A 183 10.74 10.26 2.84
N GLU A 184 10.92 11.53 2.45
CA GLU A 184 11.35 11.93 1.09
C GLU A 184 12.79 11.50 0.83
N GLU A 185 13.70 11.72 1.80
CA GLU A 185 15.09 11.23 1.73
C GLU A 185 15.15 9.70 1.55
N VAL A 186 14.32 8.95 2.30
CA VAL A 186 14.21 7.50 2.14
C VAL A 186 13.67 7.13 0.76
N ALA A 187 12.67 7.84 0.26
CA ALA A 187 12.11 7.57 -1.07
C ALA A 187 13.14 7.81 -2.21
N ASP A 188 14.03 8.78 -2.05
CA ASP A 188 15.07 9.13 -3.02
C ASP A 188 16.40 8.37 -2.82
N GLY A 189 16.53 7.61 -1.72
CA GLY A 189 17.74 6.90 -1.33
C GLY A 189 18.15 5.74 -2.26
N GLN A 190 19.35 5.19 -2.04
CA GLN A 190 19.96 4.14 -2.88
C GLN A 190 19.79 2.71 -2.33
N TRP A 191 18.61 2.37 -1.83
CA TRP A 191 18.34 1.10 -1.13
C TRP A 191 18.03 -0.10 -2.06
N ALA A 192 17.69 0.12 -3.34
CA ALA A 192 17.48 -0.93 -4.34
C ALA A 192 18.21 -0.64 -5.67
N GLY A 193 18.23 -1.58 -6.61
CA GLY A 193 18.68 -1.32 -7.98
C GLY A 193 17.89 -0.21 -8.67
N GLU A 194 18.52 0.49 -9.63
CA GLU A 194 17.93 1.69 -10.27
C GLU A 194 16.55 1.44 -10.88
N SER A 195 16.32 0.27 -11.47
CA SER A 195 15.01 -0.10 -12.04
C SER A 195 13.88 -0.06 -11.00
N VAL A 196 14.08 -0.69 -9.83
CA VAL A 196 13.09 -0.70 -8.74
C VAL A 196 12.88 0.70 -8.16
N ARG A 197 13.95 1.48 -8.01
CA ARG A 197 13.87 2.87 -7.53
C ARG A 197 13.09 3.75 -8.48
N ALA A 198 13.39 3.69 -9.78
CA ALA A 198 12.68 4.42 -10.81
C ALA A 198 11.20 4.06 -10.82
N ALA A 199 10.88 2.77 -10.69
CA ALA A 199 9.50 2.31 -10.64
C ALA A 199 8.75 2.85 -9.42
N ILE A 200 9.36 2.85 -8.24
CA ILE A 200 8.77 3.44 -7.03
C ILE A 200 8.54 4.95 -7.23
N ARG A 201 9.54 5.70 -7.69
CA ARG A 201 9.43 7.15 -7.91
C ARG A 201 8.31 7.50 -8.89
N ASP A 202 8.24 6.81 -10.03
CA ASP A 202 7.21 7.05 -11.04
C ASP A 202 5.82 6.74 -10.50
N MET A 203 5.66 5.65 -9.78
CA MET A 203 4.40 5.26 -9.16
C MET A 203 3.96 6.25 -8.08
N THR A 204 4.86 6.64 -7.16
CA THR A 204 4.53 7.56 -6.07
C THR A 204 4.26 8.97 -6.60
N ALA A 205 4.97 9.42 -7.64
CA ALA A 205 4.68 10.69 -8.31
C ALA A 205 3.26 10.73 -8.90
N VAL A 206 2.83 9.63 -9.54
CA VAL A 206 1.45 9.49 -10.03
C VAL A 206 0.45 9.47 -8.87
N MET A 207 0.76 8.74 -7.79
CA MET A 207 -0.11 8.67 -6.61
C MET A 207 -0.30 10.04 -5.96
N VAL A 208 0.78 10.80 -5.76
CA VAL A 208 0.75 12.18 -5.23
C VAL A 208 -0.13 13.09 -6.09
N ALA A 209 0.02 13.01 -7.42
CA ALA A 209 -0.77 13.82 -8.34
C ALA A 209 -2.28 13.53 -8.22
N ILE A 210 -2.65 12.25 -8.10
CA ILE A 210 -4.06 11.84 -7.98
C ILE A 210 -4.64 12.22 -6.61
N THR A 211 -3.91 11.95 -5.52
CA THR A 211 -4.39 12.25 -4.16
C THR A 211 -4.55 13.76 -3.94
N ALA A 212 -3.62 14.59 -4.43
CA ALA A 212 -3.73 16.04 -4.38
C ALA A 212 -4.97 16.57 -5.14
N ALA A 213 -5.27 16.02 -6.32
CA ALA A 213 -6.44 16.41 -7.11
C ALA A 213 -7.76 16.08 -6.39
N THR A 214 -7.84 14.95 -5.69
CA THR A 214 -9.06 14.55 -4.96
C THR A 214 -9.38 15.45 -3.76
N VAL A 215 -8.35 15.98 -3.07
CA VAL A 215 -8.56 16.93 -1.96
C VAL A 215 -9.06 18.27 -2.47
N ALA A 216 -8.53 18.77 -3.59
CA ALA A 216 -8.96 20.03 -4.18
C ALA A 216 -10.45 20.01 -4.60
N THR A 217 -10.96 18.87 -5.07
CA THR A 217 -12.37 18.71 -5.44
C THR A 217 -13.34 18.56 -4.27
N ALA A 218 -12.86 18.22 -3.08
CA ALA A 218 -13.70 18.04 -1.89
C ALA A 218 -13.90 19.34 -1.09
N VAL A 219 -13.09 20.37 -1.37
CA VAL A 219 -13.12 21.68 -0.71
C VAL A 219 -13.72 22.77 -1.63
N GLY A 220 -14.06 22.41 -2.87
CA GLY A 220 -14.67 23.30 -3.87
C GLY A 220 -16.17 23.12 -4.03
#